data_AF-A0AAD6GA62-F1
#
_entry.id   AF-A0AAD6GA62-F1
#
_cell.length_a   1.000
_cell.length_b   1.000
_cell.length_c   1.000
_cell.angle_alpha   90.00
_cell.angle_beta   90.00
_cell.angle_gamma   90.00
#
_symmetry.space_group_name_H-M   'P 1'
#
loop_
_entity.id
_entity.type
_entity.pdbx_description
1 polymer ?
#
loop_
_entity_poly.entity_id
_entity_poly.type
_entity_poly.pdbx_seq_one_letter_code
_entity_poly.pdbx_strand_id
1 'polypeptide(L)'
;MPFKILAHAYRKPGMSTADFKKHYEAHVDLLKRLSGADFPLSHKRTYILRQTVDVAPEGATSSNATSPAVVLVGQQSEFDFDAYAELTFTDEHACQVFVQKIRAPEAADQISADEELFLDRSKFAVVVLGDVSETTV
;
A
#
# COMPACT_ATOMS: atom_id res chain seq x y z
N MET A 1 16.06 -17.84 -0.29
CA MET A 1 15.05 -17.44 0.70
C MET A 1 14.00 -16.61 -0.02
N PRO A 2 12.73 -16.59 0.42
CA PRO A 2 11.71 -15.76 -0.20
C PRO A 2 12.16 -14.29 -0.23
N PHE A 3 12.03 -13.64 -1.38
CA PHE A 3 12.31 -12.21 -1.50
C PHE A 3 11.05 -11.45 -1.12
N LYS A 4 11.18 -10.46 -0.23
CA LYS A 4 10.04 -9.73 0.30
C LYS A 4 10.23 -8.22 0.11
N ILE A 5 9.14 -7.55 -0.22
CA ILE A 5 9.09 -6.09 -0.27
C ILE A 5 7.93 -5.58 0.59
N LEU A 6 8.10 -4.38 1.13
CA LEU A 6 7.10 -3.63 1.88
C LEU A 6 6.76 -2.35 1.11
N ALA A 7 5.48 -2.07 0.92
CA ALA A 7 4.98 -0.86 0.30
C ALA A 7 4.13 -0.05 1.29
N HIS A 8 4.35 1.26 1.38
CA HIS A 8 3.46 2.20 2.06
C HIS A 8 2.54 2.87 1.05
N ALA A 9 1.23 2.80 1.28
CA ALA A 9 0.21 3.39 0.43
C ALA A 9 -0.53 4.50 1.16
N TYR A 10 -0.69 5.63 0.46
CA TYR A 10 -1.32 6.85 0.97
C TYR A 10 -2.56 7.14 0.14
N ARG A 11 -3.69 7.37 0.79
CA ARG A 11 -4.93 7.73 0.13
C ARG A 11 -4.82 9.13 -0.47
N LYS A 12 -5.36 9.30 -1.67
CA LYS A 12 -5.49 10.61 -2.32
C LYS A 12 -6.27 11.59 -1.42
N PRO A 13 -5.82 12.84 -1.26
CA PRO A 13 -6.52 13.82 -0.43
C PRO A 13 -8.01 13.95 -0.81
N GLY A 14 -8.88 13.97 0.20
CA GLY A 14 -10.33 14.14 0.03
C GLY A 14 -11.11 12.85 -0.29
N MET A 15 -10.45 11.74 -0.59
CA MET A 15 -11.10 10.42 -0.69
C MET A 15 -11.50 9.92 0.70
N SER A 16 -12.47 9.01 0.84
CA SER A 16 -12.79 8.33 2.12
C SER A 16 -11.90 7.09 2.37
N THR A 17 -11.74 6.64 3.62
CA THR A 17 -10.94 5.44 3.94
C THR A 17 -11.55 4.17 3.33
N ALA A 18 -12.88 4.10 3.27
CA ALA A 18 -13.62 3.00 2.66
C ALA A 18 -13.42 2.94 1.13
N ASP A 19 -13.51 4.09 0.46
CA ASP A 19 -13.28 4.16 -0.99
C ASP A 19 -11.83 3.82 -1.33
N PHE A 20 -10.88 4.32 -0.56
CA PHE A 20 -9.46 3.96 -0.73
C PHE A 20 -9.24 2.45 -0.64
N LYS A 21 -9.78 1.80 0.39
CA LYS A 21 -9.67 0.34 0.52
C LYS A 21 -10.28 -0.37 -0.69
N LYS A 22 -11.48 0.06 -1.11
CA LYS A 22 -12.17 -0.52 -2.28
C LYS A 22 -11.32 -0.39 -3.55
N HIS A 23 -10.78 0.78 -3.81
CA HIS A 23 -9.91 1.03 -4.96
C HIS A 23 -8.60 0.24 -4.87
N TYR A 24 -7.97 0.19 -3.69
CA TYR A 24 -6.70 -0.51 -3.54
C TYR A 24 -6.85 -2.04 -3.70
N GLU A 25 -7.95 -2.65 -3.26
CA GLU A 25 -8.20 -4.08 -3.51
C GLU A 25 -8.47 -4.35 -5.01
N ALA A 26 -9.23 -3.48 -5.69
CA ALA A 26 -9.43 -3.58 -7.14
C ALA A 26 -8.12 -3.39 -7.93
N HIS A 27 -7.24 -2.52 -7.44
CA HIS A 27 -5.90 -2.30 -7.98
C HIS A 27 -5.04 -3.56 -7.88
N VAL A 28 -5.09 -4.28 -6.77
CA VAL A 28 -4.37 -5.56 -6.62
C VAL A 28 -4.88 -6.61 -7.61
N ASP A 29 -6.19 -6.66 -7.83
CA ASP A 29 -6.76 -7.53 -8.87
C ASP A 29 -6.27 -7.14 -10.27
N LEU A 30 -6.11 -5.84 -10.55
CA LEU A 30 -5.48 -5.36 -11.78
C LEU A 30 -4.03 -5.81 -11.90
N LEU A 31 -3.21 -5.63 -10.86
CA LEU A 31 -1.82 -6.11 -10.84
C LEU A 31 -1.74 -7.61 -11.08
N LYS A 32 -2.65 -8.39 -10.48
CA LYS A 32 -2.72 -9.85 -10.67
C LYS A 32 -3.09 -10.23 -12.09
N ARG A 33 -4.05 -9.54 -12.72
CA ARG A 33 -4.41 -9.77 -14.13
C ARG A 33 -3.24 -9.45 -15.07
N LEU A 34 -2.53 -8.36 -14.83
CA LEU A 34 -1.43 -7.90 -15.70
C LEU A 34 -0.15 -8.75 -15.54
N SER A 35 0.16 -9.20 -14.32
CA SER A 35 1.36 -10.03 -14.06
C SER A 35 1.13 -11.53 -14.31
N GLY A 36 -0.11 -12.01 -14.17
CA GLY A 36 -0.47 -13.40 -14.41
C GLY A 36 0.26 -14.36 -13.47
N ALA A 37 0.97 -15.35 -14.04
CA ALA A 37 1.72 -16.34 -13.26
C ALA A 37 2.88 -15.75 -12.44
N ASP A 38 3.33 -14.54 -12.77
CA ASP A 38 4.42 -13.85 -12.07
C ASP A 38 3.92 -12.92 -10.95
N PHE A 39 2.63 -12.97 -10.61
CA PHE A 39 2.13 -12.31 -9.41
C PHE A 39 2.85 -12.87 -8.16
N PRO A 40 3.14 -12.05 -7.13
CA PRO A 40 3.76 -12.54 -5.89
C PRO A 40 3.01 -13.73 -5.29
N LEU A 41 3.75 -14.64 -4.65
CA LEU A 41 3.21 -15.79 -3.89
C LEU A 41 2.18 -15.34 -2.85
N SER A 42 2.40 -14.16 -2.27
CA SER A 42 1.44 -13.51 -1.38
C SER A 42 1.56 -11.99 -1.52
N HIS A 43 0.41 -11.32 -1.54
CA HIS A 43 0.30 -9.87 -1.40
C HIS A 43 -0.63 -9.61 -0.22
N LYS A 44 -0.05 -9.39 0.96
CA LYS A 44 -0.77 -9.06 2.20
C LYS A 44 -0.94 -7.55 2.26
N ARG A 45 -2.10 -7.07 2.67
CA ARG A 45 -2.39 -5.64 2.90
C ARG A 45 -2.94 -5.48 4.30
N THR A 46 -2.37 -4.55 5.04
CA THR A 46 -2.84 -4.16 6.37
C THR A 46 -3.19 -2.68 6.33
N TYR A 47 -4.41 -2.37 6.80
CA TYR A 47 -4.94 -1.01 6.80
C TYR A 47 -4.85 -0.43 8.21
N ILE A 48 -4.39 0.81 8.33
CA ILE A 48 -4.37 1.51 9.61
C ILE A 48 -5.80 1.77 10.05
N LEU A 49 -6.13 1.38 11.28
CA LEU A 49 -7.44 1.67 11.86
C LEU A 49 -7.55 3.18 12.11
N ARG A 50 -8.56 3.79 11.50
CA ARG A 50 -8.85 5.24 11.59
C ARG A 50 -10.25 5.48 12.14
N GLN A 51 -10.41 6.57 12.89
CA GLN A 51 -11.71 7.03 13.40
C GLN A 51 -12.16 8.28 12.66
N THR A 52 -13.45 8.45 12.42
CA THR A 52 -13.99 9.70 11.89
C THR A 52 -14.23 10.69 13.02
N VAL A 53 -13.69 11.89 12.88
CA VAL A 53 -13.82 12.97 13.86
C VAL A 53 -14.19 14.29 13.18
N ASP A 54 -14.97 15.13 13.85
CA ASP A 54 -15.33 16.46 13.36
C ASP A 54 -14.22 17.49 13.60
N VAL A 55 -13.42 17.29 14.65
CA VAL A 55 -12.31 18.17 15.04
C VAL A 55 -11.03 17.36 15.03
N ALA A 56 -10.04 17.82 14.27
CA ALA A 56 -8.74 17.17 14.17
C ALA A 56 -8.03 17.18 15.54
N PRO A 57 -7.51 16.04 16.02
CA PRO A 57 -6.71 16.02 17.24
C PRO A 57 -5.37 16.74 17.02
N GLU A 58 -4.72 17.09 18.12
CA GLU A 58 -3.36 17.65 18.07
C GLU A 58 -2.40 16.70 17.36
N GLY A 59 -1.55 17.26 16.50
CA GLY A 59 -0.59 16.49 15.70
C GLY A 59 -1.17 15.78 14.47
N ALA A 60 -2.48 15.84 14.23
CA ALA A 60 -3.08 15.30 13.01
C ALA A 60 -2.46 15.94 11.75
N THR A 61 -2.20 15.12 10.75
CA THR A 61 -1.69 15.58 9.46
C THR A 61 -2.82 16.18 8.63
N SER A 62 -2.48 17.02 7.65
CA SER A 62 -3.47 17.55 6.71
C SER A 62 -4.17 16.44 5.89
N SER A 63 -3.44 15.38 5.56
CA SER A 63 -3.98 14.21 4.83
C SER A 63 -5.04 13.45 5.62
N ASN A 64 -4.97 13.47 6.96
CA ASN A 64 -5.81 12.64 7.83
C ASN A 64 -6.50 13.42 8.96
N ALA A 65 -6.72 14.73 8.78
CA ALA A 65 -7.28 15.63 9.81
C ALA A 65 -8.61 15.14 10.41
N THR A 66 -9.53 14.65 9.56
CA THR A 66 -10.85 14.11 9.96
C THR A 66 -10.89 12.59 10.06
N SER A 67 -9.74 11.94 9.85
CA SER A 67 -9.59 10.48 9.92
C SER A 67 -8.27 10.06 10.60
N PRO A 68 -7.98 10.53 11.83
CA PRO A 68 -6.76 10.20 12.53
C PRO A 68 -6.65 8.68 12.78
N ALA A 69 -5.42 8.20 12.87
CA ALA A 69 -5.13 6.82 13.25
C ALA A 69 -5.44 6.59 14.74
N VAL A 70 -5.87 5.37 15.08
CA VAL A 70 -5.97 4.91 16.47
C VAL A 70 -4.57 4.56 16.98
N VAL A 71 -3.86 5.57 17.47
CA VAL A 71 -2.47 5.45 17.94
C VAL A 71 -2.46 5.04 19.41
N LEU A 72 -1.75 3.95 19.73
CA LEU A 72 -1.49 3.53 21.11
C LEU A 72 -0.25 4.21 21.70
N VAL A 73 0.79 4.39 20.88
CA VAL A 73 2.08 5.05 21.21
C VAL A 73 2.62 5.73 19.95
N GLY A 74 3.24 6.91 20.09
CA GLY A 74 3.81 7.67 18.98
C GLY A 74 2.95 8.87 18.57
N GLN A 75 3.17 9.38 17.35
CA GLN A 75 2.50 10.56 16.81
C GLN A 75 1.70 10.23 15.54
N GLN A 76 0.65 11.01 15.27
CA GLN A 76 -0.18 10.83 14.06
C GLN A 76 0.64 10.93 12.75
N SER A 77 1.68 11.76 12.72
CA SER A 77 2.57 11.95 11.56
C SER A 77 3.36 10.70 11.18
N GLU A 78 3.62 9.79 12.11
CA GLU A 78 4.32 8.52 11.86
C GLU A 78 3.42 7.50 11.15
N PHE A 79 2.10 7.72 11.21
CA PHE A 79 1.06 6.86 10.62
C PHE A 79 0.24 7.63 9.57
N ASP A 80 0.90 8.49 8.79
CA ASP A 80 0.23 9.26 7.73
C ASP A 80 -0.17 8.38 6.53
N PHE A 81 0.42 7.19 6.38
CA PHE A 81 0.01 6.18 5.40
C PHE A 81 -1.30 5.51 5.82
N ASP A 82 -2.09 5.08 4.84
CA ASP A 82 -3.40 4.44 5.08
C ASP A 82 -3.31 2.92 5.11
N ALA A 83 -2.34 2.36 4.38
CA ALA A 83 -2.08 0.93 4.37
C ALA A 83 -0.60 0.66 4.16
N TYR A 84 -0.16 -0.50 4.62
CA TYR A 84 1.08 -1.09 4.17
C TYR A 84 0.83 -2.47 3.57
N ALA A 85 1.65 -2.85 2.59
CA ALA A 85 1.54 -4.12 1.93
C ALA A 85 2.87 -4.88 1.93
N GLU A 86 2.81 -6.16 2.25
CA GLU A 86 3.95 -7.07 2.14
C GLU A 86 3.72 -8.00 0.95
N LEU A 87 4.67 -7.99 0.01
CA LEU A 87 4.66 -8.90 -1.13
C LEU A 87 5.79 -9.91 -0.96
N THR A 88 5.47 -11.19 -1.12
CA THR A 88 6.42 -12.29 -1.03
C THR A 88 6.59 -12.95 -2.39
N PHE A 89 7.83 -13.08 -2.84
CA PHE A 89 8.26 -13.75 -4.06
C PHE A 89 9.13 -14.95 -3.72
N THR A 90 9.26 -15.90 -4.65
CA THR A 90 10.14 -17.06 -4.48
C THR A 90 11.61 -16.64 -4.30
N ASP A 91 12.05 -15.66 -5.09
CA ASP A 91 13.38 -15.07 -5.07
C ASP A 91 13.37 -13.65 -5.70
N GLU A 92 14.54 -13.01 -5.75
CA GLU A 92 14.71 -11.67 -6.33
C GLU A 92 14.39 -11.65 -7.83
N HIS A 93 14.70 -12.72 -8.56
CA HIS A 93 14.45 -12.80 -9.99
C HIS A 93 12.94 -12.77 -10.29
N ALA A 94 12.14 -13.51 -9.53
CA ALA A 94 10.68 -13.46 -9.61
C ALA A 94 10.13 -12.04 -9.34
N CYS A 95 10.70 -11.32 -8.37
CA CYS A 95 10.34 -9.92 -8.13
C CYS A 95 10.70 -9.02 -9.33
N GLN A 96 11.88 -9.21 -9.93
CA GLN A 96 12.30 -8.44 -11.10
C GLN A 96 11.38 -8.69 -12.31
N VAL A 97 11.01 -9.95 -12.58
CA VAL A 97 10.06 -10.32 -13.64
C VAL A 97 8.70 -9.67 -13.42
N PHE A 98 8.17 -9.73 -12.19
CA PHE A 98 6.93 -9.04 -11.82
C PHE A 98 7.01 -7.53 -12.10
N VAL A 99 8.07 -6.88 -11.62
CA VAL A 99 8.29 -5.43 -11.82
C VAL A 99 8.39 -5.08 -13.31
N GLN A 100 9.07 -5.89 -14.11
CA GLN A 100 9.16 -5.69 -15.56
C GLN A 100 7.78 -5.76 -16.23
N LYS A 101 6.93 -6.70 -15.84
CA LYS A 101 5.58 -6.82 -16.40
C LYS A 101 4.71 -5.62 -16.08
N ILE A 102 4.68 -5.17 -14.82
CA ILE A 102 3.84 -4.01 -14.43
C ILE A 102 4.39 -2.68 -14.95
N ARG A 103 5.66 -2.64 -15.37
CA ARG A 103 6.28 -1.48 -16.02
C ARG A 103 6.28 -1.54 -17.55
N ALA A 104 5.78 -2.62 -18.16
CA ALA A 104 5.59 -2.67 -19.60
C ALA A 104 4.60 -1.56 -20.01
N PRO A 105 4.80 -0.88 -21.16
CA PRO A 105 4.08 0.37 -21.47
C PRO A 105 2.56 0.31 -21.28
N GLU A 106 1.89 -0.70 -21.84
CA GLU A 106 0.44 -0.87 -21.72
C GLU A 106 0.00 -1.12 -20.27
N ALA A 107 0.75 -1.95 -19.53
CA ALA A 107 0.46 -2.23 -18.12
C ALA A 107 0.68 -0.98 -17.26
N ALA A 108 1.77 -0.25 -17.50
CA ALA A 108 2.13 0.96 -16.79
C ALA A 108 1.10 2.08 -16.99
N ASP A 109 0.54 2.20 -18.19
CA ASP A 109 -0.52 3.17 -18.50
C ASP A 109 -1.82 2.82 -17.75
N GLN A 110 -2.24 1.55 -17.77
CA GLN A 110 -3.41 1.09 -17.01
C GLN A 110 -3.24 1.29 -15.51
N ILE A 111 -2.08 0.92 -14.97
CA ILE A 111 -1.73 1.07 -13.56
C ILE A 111 -1.69 2.54 -13.17
N SER A 112 -1.05 3.40 -13.97
CA SER A 112 -0.97 4.83 -13.66
C SER A 112 -2.35 5.50 -13.68
N ALA A 113 -3.21 5.14 -14.64
CA ALA A 113 -4.57 5.65 -14.71
C ALA A 113 -5.42 5.20 -13.50
N ASP A 114 -5.23 3.96 -13.04
CA ASP A 114 -5.92 3.43 -11.86
C ASP A 114 -5.39 4.07 -10.56
N GLU A 115 -4.06 4.16 -10.37
CA GLU A 115 -3.43 4.80 -9.21
C GLU A 115 -3.88 6.26 -9.03
N GLU A 116 -4.03 7.02 -10.12
CA GLU A 116 -4.48 8.41 -10.08
C GLU A 116 -5.87 8.58 -9.43
N LEU A 117 -6.70 7.53 -9.39
CA LEU A 117 -8.02 7.58 -8.78
C LEU A 117 -7.96 7.59 -7.25
N PHE A 118 -6.96 6.96 -6.64
CA PHE A 118 -7.00 6.65 -5.20
C PHE A 118 -5.70 6.82 -4.43
N LEU A 119 -4.55 6.82 -5.09
CA LEU A 119 -3.23 6.79 -4.46
C LEU A 119 -2.53 8.15 -4.56
N ASP A 120 -1.99 8.64 -3.45
CA ASP A 120 -1.00 9.72 -3.46
C ASP A 120 0.37 9.15 -3.85
N ARG A 121 0.63 9.15 -5.16
CA ARG A 121 1.85 8.62 -5.77
C ARG A 121 3.11 9.36 -5.31
N SER A 122 2.99 10.61 -4.84
CA SER A 122 4.13 11.38 -4.36
C SER A 122 4.70 10.87 -3.04
N LYS A 123 3.88 10.15 -2.26
CA LYS A 123 4.24 9.55 -0.97
C LYS A 123 4.40 8.02 -1.04
N PHE A 124 3.91 7.37 -2.10
CA PHE A 124 4.04 5.93 -2.27
C PHE A 124 5.50 5.51 -2.27
N ALA A 125 5.84 4.54 -1.42
CA ALA A 125 7.21 4.09 -1.23
C ALA A 125 7.25 2.57 -1.09
N VAL A 126 8.31 1.96 -1.64
CA VAL A 126 8.54 0.52 -1.61
C VAL A 126 9.98 0.26 -1.19
N VAL A 127 10.18 -0.71 -0.30
CA VAL A 127 11.51 -1.11 0.20
C VAL A 127 11.63 -2.63 0.22
N VAL A 128 12.86 -3.13 0.09
CA VAL A 128 13.16 -4.56 0.27
C VAL A 128 13.25 -4.87 1.77
N LEU A 129 12.60 -5.95 2.19
CA LEU A 129 12.71 -6.46 3.56
C LEU A 129 13.94 -7.36 3.68
N GLY A 130 14.73 -7.12 4.72
CA GLY A 130 15.85 -7.99 5.12
C GLY A 130 15.35 -9.17 5.95
N ASP A 131 15.94 -9.36 7.13
CA ASP A 131 15.54 -10.44 8.04
C ASP A 131 14.12 -10.24 8.58
N VAL A 132 13.31 -11.31 8.53
CA VAL A 132 11.95 -11.35 9.08
C VAL A 132 11.92 -12.35 10.22
N SER A 133 11.64 -11.87 11.43
CA SER A 133 11.42 -12.70 12.62
C SER A 133 9.96 -12.56 13.07
N GLU A 134 9.27 -13.67 13.24
CA GLU A 134 7.87 -13.73 13.67
C GLU A 134 7.75 -14.62 14.91
N THR A 135 6.95 -14.21 15.89
CA THR A 135 6.64 -15.00 17.09
C THR A 135 5.13 -15.19 17.15
N THR A 136 4.68 -16.44 17.11
CA THR A 136 3.28 -16.83 17.22
C THR A 136 3.01 -17.52 18.56
N VAL A 137 1.78 -17.45 19.04
CA VAL A 137 1.34 -18.12 20.28
C VAL A 137 0.99 -19.59 20.08
#